data_AF-A0A9L0RFR4-F1
#
_entry.id   AF-A0A9L0RFR4-F1
#
_cell.length_a   1.000
_cell.length_b   1.000
_cell.length_c   1.000
_cell.angle_alpha   90.00
_cell.angle_beta   90.00
_cell.angle_gamma   90.00
#
_symmetry.space_group_name_H-M   'P 1'
#
loop_
_entity.id
_entity.type
_entity.pdbx_description
1 polymer ?
#
loop_
_entity_poly.entity_id
_entity_poly.type
_entity_poly.pdbx_seq_one_letter_code
_entity_poly.pdbx_strand_id
1 'polypeptide(L)'
;MSGRVGDLSPKQKEALAKFRENVQDVLPALPNPDDYFLLRWLRARSFDLQKSEAMLRKHVEFRKQKDIDNIVSWQPPEVIQQYLSGGMCGYDLDGCPVWYDIIGPLDTKGLLLSASKQDLLRTKMRDCELLLRECARQTDKVGKKVETITLIYDCEGLGLKHLWKPAVEAYGEFLCMFEENYPETLKRLFVVKAPKLFPVAYNLIKPFLSEDTRKKIMVLGANWKEVLLKYVSPDQLPVEYGGTMTDPDGNPKCKSKINYGGDIPKKYYVRDQVKQQYEHSVQISRGSSHQVEYEILFPGCVLRWQFMSDGSDIGFGIFLKTKVGERQRAGEMTEVLPSQRYNAHLVPEDGTLTCSDPGICKYPCLGLKPLL
;
A
#
# COMPACT_ATOMS: atom_id res chain seq x y z
N MET A 1 -12.54 -29.99 5.49
CA MET A 1 -12.55 -29.27 6.77
C MET A 1 -11.78 -27.98 6.61
N SER A 2 -12.42 -26.85 6.85
CA SER A 2 -11.90 -25.50 6.59
C SER A 2 -10.90 -24.99 7.65
N GLY A 3 -10.72 -25.71 8.76
CA GLY A 3 -9.86 -25.25 9.85
C GLY A 3 -10.47 -24.11 10.67
N ARG A 4 -11.80 -24.00 10.68
CA ARG A 4 -12.59 -23.06 11.48
C ARG A 4 -13.37 -23.81 12.56
N VAL A 5 -13.75 -23.10 13.62
CA VAL A 5 -14.59 -23.66 14.70
C VAL A 5 -15.87 -24.26 14.09
N GLY A 6 -16.25 -25.46 14.55
CA GLY A 6 -17.35 -26.23 13.99
C GLY A 6 -17.00 -27.07 12.76
N ASP A 7 -15.87 -26.81 12.09
CA ASP A 7 -15.42 -27.50 10.87
C ASP A 7 -13.91 -27.85 10.93
N LEU A 8 -13.51 -28.47 12.05
CA LEU A 8 -12.17 -29.00 12.28
C LEU A 8 -12.10 -30.52 12.08
N SER A 9 -11.09 -30.98 11.35
CA SER A 9 -10.74 -32.41 11.31
C SER A 9 -10.15 -32.87 12.65
N PRO A 10 -10.11 -34.19 12.95
CA PRO A 10 -9.49 -34.70 14.16
C PRO A 10 -8.03 -34.21 14.34
N LYS A 11 -7.24 -34.21 13.27
CA LYS A 11 -5.86 -33.68 13.27
C LYS A 11 -5.79 -32.19 13.61
N GLN A 12 -6.74 -31.40 13.09
CA GLN A 12 -6.78 -29.96 13.36
C GLN A 12 -7.19 -29.66 14.81
N LYS A 13 -8.12 -30.45 15.38
CA LYS A 13 -8.50 -30.34 16.80
C LYS A 13 -7.32 -30.66 17.72
N GLU A 14 -6.59 -31.74 17.42
CA GLU A 14 -5.38 -32.11 18.15
C GLU A 14 -4.29 -31.04 18.05
N ALA A 15 -4.05 -30.52 16.83
CA ALA A 15 -3.11 -29.43 16.62
C ALA A 15 -3.50 -28.16 17.38
N LEU A 16 -4.78 -27.79 17.42
CA LEU A 16 -5.27 -26.65 18.20
C LEU A 16 -5.03 -26.84 19.71
N ALA A 17 -5.31 -28.03 20.24
CA ALA A 17 -5.09 -28.33 21.66
C ALA A 17 -3.60 -28.23 22.01
N LYS A 18 -2.72 -28.87 21.24
CA LYS A 18 -1.25 -28.80 21.41
C LYS A 18 -0.73 -27.36 21.25
N PHE A 19 -1.24 -26.63 20.26
CA PHE A 19 -0.84 -25.25 20.04
C PHE A 19 -1.18 -24.37 21.24
N ARG A 20 -2.39 -24.50 21.79
CA ARG A 20 -2.82 -23.77 22.99
C ARG A 20 -1.93 -24.07 24.19
N GLU A 21 -1.52 -25.32 24.38
CA GLU A 21 -0.58 -25.72 25.45
C GLU A 21 0.80 -25.09 25.25
N ASN A 22 1.34 -25.11 24.02
CA ASN A 22 2.66 -24.55 23.71
C ASN A 22 2.76 -23.05 23.95
N VAL A 23 1.67 -22.31 23.72
CA VAL A 23 1.65 -20.84 23.79
C VAL A 23 0.99 -20.31 25.07
N GLN A 24 0.71 -21.19 26.04
CA GLN A 24 0.00 -20.85 27.27
C GLN A 24 0.64 -19.70 28.06
N ASP A 25 1.96 -19.54 27.95
CA ASP A 25 2.74 -18.50 28.61
C ASP A 25 2.46 -17.09 28.07
N VAL A 26 2.07 -16.97 26.80
CA VAL A 26 1.79 -15.67 26.15
C VAL A 26 0.30 -15.33 26.06
N LEU A 27 -0.60 -16.30 26.28
CA LEU A 27 -2.05 -16.07 26.22
C LEU A 27 -2.58 -14.97 27.17
N PRO A 28 -2.08 -14.83 28.41
CA PRO A 28 -2.57 -13.79 29.33
C PRO A 28 -2.38 -12.35 28.82
N ALA A 29 -1.43 -12.13 27.90
CA ALA A 29 -1.15 -10.82 27.31
C ALA A 29 -2.00 -10.51 26.06
N LEU A 30 -2.83 -11.44 25.60
CA LEU A 30 -3.58 -11.32 24.36
C LEU A 30 -5.06 -11.02 24.64
N PRO A 31 -5.71 -10.13 23.85
CA PRO A 31 -7.13 -9.88 23.98
C PRO A 31 -7.92 -11.06 23.41
N ASN A 32 -8.77 -11.68 24.22
CA ASN A 32 -9.68 -12.76 23.84
C ASN A 32 -8.99 -13.91 23.04
N PRO A 33 -8.09 -14.69 23.67
CA PRO A 33 -7.40 -15.83 23.03
C PRO A 33 -8.31 -17.07 22.90
N ASP A 34 -9.48 -16.89 22.28
CA ASP A 34 -10.42 -17.95 21.96
C ASP A 34 -9.91 -18.88 20.85
N ASP A 35 -10.64 -19.96 20.55
CA ASP A 35 -10.26 -20.90 19.50
C ASP A 35 -10.16 -20.21 18.12
N TYR A 36 -11.02 -19.23 17.86
CA TYR A 36 -11.01 -18.46 16.62
C TYR A 36 -9.69 -17.70 16.45
N PHE A 37 -9.25 -17.00 17.51
CA PHE A 37 -7.97 -16.30 17.53
C PHE A 37 -6.81 -17.25 17.24
N LEU A 38 -6.70 -18.38 17.95
CA LEU A 38 -5.60 -19.33 17.76
C LEU A 38 -5.61 -19.98 16.36
N LEU A 39 -6.80 -20.30 15.85
CA LEU A 39 -6.94 -20.92 14.54
C LEU A 39 -6.51 -20.00 13.38
N ARG A 40 -6.53 -18.66 13.53
CA ARG A 40 -5.99 -17.75 12.50
C ARG A 40 -4.50 -17.98 12.28
N TRP A 41 -3.73 -18.11 13.35
CA TRP A 41 -2.28 -18.38 13.29
C TRP A 41 -1.99 -19.76 12.70
N LEU A 42 -2.75 -20.77 13.14
CA LEU A 42 -2.63 -22.14 12.60
C LEU A 42 -2.95 -22.18 11.11
N ARG A 43 -4.07 -21.60 10.66
CA ARG A 43 -4.43 -21.57 9.23
C ARG A 43 -3.38 -20.84 8.39
N ALA A 44 -2.87 -19.70 8.88
CA ALA A 44 -1.84 -18.92 8.18
C ALA A 44 -0.52 -19.65 7.98
N ARG A 45 -0.26 -20.73 8.73
CA ARG A 45 0.91 -21.60 8.59
C ARG A 45 0.54 -23.05 8.32
N SER A 46 -0.64 -23.30 7.74
CA SER A 46 -1.10 -24.64 7.34
C SER A 46 -1.06 -25.68 8.48
N PHE A 47 -1.35 -25.26 9.72
CA PHE A 47 -1.31 -26.05 10.95
C PHE A 47 0.10 -26.57 11.34
N ASP A 48 1.17 -25.95 10.83
CA ASP A 48 2.55 -26.15 11.29
C ASP A 48 2.73 -25.48 12.66
N LEU A 49 2.83 -26.28 13.72
CA LEU A 49 2.86 -25.79 15.11
C LEU A 49 4.03 -24.84 15.37
N GLN A 50 5.23 -25.20 14.92
CA GLN A 50 6.45 -24.42 15.18
C GLN A 50 6.38 -23.05 14.49
N LYS A 51 5.96 -23.03 13.22
CA LYS A 51 5.82 -21.75 12.48
C LYS A 51 4.68 -20.90 13.01
N SER A 52 3.57 -21.51 13.40
CA SER A 52 2.43 -20.80 14.00
C SER A 52 2.81 -20.16 15.32
N GLU A 53 3.59 -20.86 16.15
CA GLU A 53 4.06 -20.38 17.44
C GLU A 53 5.05 -19.23 17.27
N ALA A 54 6.05 -19.39 16.39
CA ALA A 54 7.00 -18.32 16.08
C ALA A 54 6.29 -17.06 15.59
N MET A 55 5.27 -17.20 14.74
CA MET A 55 4.47 -16.08 14.24
C MET A 55 3.68 -15.40 15.36
N LEU A 56 2.99 -16.16 16.22
CA LEU A 56 2.23 -15.60 17.34
C LEU A 56 3.14 -14.91 18.37
N ARG A 57 4.31 -15.48 18.68
CA ARG A 57 5.27 -14.86 19.60
C ARG A 57 5.83 -13.55 19.03
N LYS A 58 6.10 -13.48 17.72
CA LYS A 58 6.47 -12.22 17.05
C LYS A 58 5.34 -11.18 17.16
N HIS A 59 4.08 -11.61 17.03
CA HIS A 59 2.94 -10.72 17.22
C HIS A 59 2.83 -10.20 18.66
N VAL A 60 3.07 -11.02 19.67
CA VAL A 60 3.08 -10.59 21.08
C VAL A 60 4.12 -9.49 21.32
N GLU A 61 5.32 -9.65 20.77
CA GLU A 61 6.36 -8.60 20.84
C GLU A 61 5.96 -7.34 20.07
N PHE A 62 5.35 -7.49 18.89
CA PHE A 62 4.79 -6.37 18.13
C PHE A 62 3.75 -5.59 18.95
N ARG A 63 2.82 -6.30 19.62
CA ARG A 63 1.80 -5.67 20.46
C ARG A 63 2.42 -4.79 21.55
N LYS A 64 3.46 -5.32 22.21
CA LYS A 64 4.21 -4.60 23.24
C LYS A 64 4.95 -3.39 22.67
N GLN A 65 5.72 -3.56 21.60
CA GLN A 65 6.54 -2.48 21.02
C GLN A 65 5.71 -1.33 20.43
N LYS A 66 4.51 -1.65 19.91
CA LYS A 66 3.62 -0.67 19.28
C LYS A 66 2.50 -0.20 20.19
N ASP A 67 2.46 -0.68 21.43
CA ASP A 67 1.44 -0.32 22.42
C ASP A 67 0.02 -0.52 21.85
N ILE A 68 -0.21 -1.71 21.30
CA ILE A 68 -1.46 -2.06 20.60
C ILE A 68 -2.66 -2.06 21.57
N ASP A 69 -2.45 -2.38 22.84
CA ASP A 69 -3.52 -2.40 23.84
C ASP A 69 -4.18 -1.01 24.01
N ASN A 70 -3.39 0.07 23.86
CA ASN A 70 -3.88 1.44 24.00
C ASN A 70 -4.06 2.17 22.65
N ILE A 71 -3.70 1.56 21.52
CA ILE A 71 -3.59 2.26 20.23
C ILE A 71 -4.90 2.89 19.72
N VAL A 72 -6.05 2.36 20.11
CA VAL A 72 -7.34 2.95 19.70
C VAL A 72 -7.60 4.31 20.35
N SER A 73 -7.06 4.53 21.56
CA SER A 73 -7.11 5.82 22.25
C SER A 73 -6.11 6.83 21.72
N TRP A 74 -5.05 6.37 21.05
CA TRP A 74 -4.07 7.23 20.40
C TRP A 74 -4.70 8.02 19.24
N GLN A 75 -4.38 9.31 19.18
CA GLN A 75 -4.86 10.21 18.13
C GLN A 75 -3.74 10.45 17.11
N PRO A 76 -4.01 10.21 15.82
CA PRO A 76 -3.05 10.55 14.77
C PRO A 76 -2.78 12.06 14.70
N PRO A 77 -1.63 12.49 14.14
CA PRO A 77 -1.41 13.89 13.78
C PRO A 77 -2.56 14.47 12.92
N GLU A 78 -2.86 15.76 13.08
CA GLU A 78 -3.95 16.44 12.37
C GLU A 78 -3.89 16.23 10.85
N VAL A 79 -2.70 16.33 10.26
CA VAL A 79 -2.50 16.12 8.82
C VAL A 79 -2.89 14.71 8.37
N ILE A 80 -2.69 13.70 9.21
CA ILE A 80 -3.12 12.33 8.90
C ILE A 80 -4.65 12.24 9.02
N GLN A 81 -5.24 12.77 10.09
CA GLN A 81 -6.70 12.73 10.27
C GLN A 81 -7.45 13.43 9.12
N GLN A 82 -6.90 14.54 8.60
CA GLN A 82 -7.52 15.33 7.56
C GLN A 82 -7.25 14.82 6.14
N TYR A 83 -6.07 14.25 5.86
CA TYR A 83 -5.64 13.98 4.48
C TYR A 83 -5.26 12.52 4.20
N LEU A 84 -5.14 11.64 5.19
CA LEU A 84 -4.99 10.21 4.92
C LEU A 84 -6.34 9.65 4.49
N SER A 85 -6.45 9.27 3.22
CA SER A 85 -7.68 8.76 2.65
C SER A 85 -8.07 7.38 3.19
N GLY A 86 -9.36 7.08 3.06
CA GLY A 86 -9.98 5.84 3.46
C GLY A 86 -10.80 5.94 4.74
N GLY A 87 -11.37 4.81 5.14
CA GLY A 87 -12.19 4.71 6.35
C GLY A 87 -13.14 3.53 6.34
N MET A 88 -13.68 3.22 7.51
CA MET A 88 -14.65 2.15 7.69
C MET A 88 -16.08 2.65 7.43
N CYS A 89 -16.82 1.99 6.54
CA CYS A 89 -18.19 2.39 6.22
C CYS A 89 -19.07 1.20 5.82
N GLY A 90 -20.03 0.85 6.70
CA GLY A 90 -21.00 -0.20 6.43
C GLY A 90 -20.48 -1.62 6.65
N TYR A 91 -21.35 -2.59 6.38
CA TYR A 91 -21.10 -4.02 6.53
C TYR A 91 -21.52 -4.76 5.26
N ASP A 92 -20.79 -5.81 4.92
CA ASP A 92 -21.19 -6.70 3.84
C ASP A 92 -22.38 -7.59 4.23
N LEU A 93 -22.92 -8.36 3.28
CA LEU A 93 -24.11 -9.20 3.47
C LEU A 93 -23.94 -10.26 4.57
N ASP A 94 -22.69 -10.62 4.92
CA ASP A 94 -22.42 -11.56 6.00
C ASP A 94 -22.19 -10.85 7.35
N GLY A 95 -22.26 -9.52 7.38
CA GLY A 95 -22.03 -8.69 8.56
C GLY A 95 -20.57 -8.31 8.77
N CYS A 96 -19.67 -8.59 7.83
CA CYS A 96 -18.26 -8.22 7.94
C CYS A 96 -18.07 -6.71 7.69
N PRO A 97 -17.25 -6.01 8.49
CA PRO A 97 -16.98 -4.59 8.27
C PRO A 97 -16.36 -4.33 6.89
N VAL A 98 -16.76 -3.21 6.28
CA VAL A 98 -16.22 -2.77 4.98
C VAL A 98 -15.30 -1.57 5.20
N TRP A 99 -14.07 -1.66 4.67
CA TRP A 99 -13.08 -0.58 4.68
C TRP A 99 -12.78 -0.11 3.26
N TYR A 100 -12.64 1.20 3.10
CA TYR A 100 -12.34 1.86 1.84
C TYR A 100 -10.94 2.44 1.89
N ASP A 101 -10.16 2.28 0.83
CA ASP A 101 -8.95 3.07 0.58
C ASP A 101 -9.10 3.79 -0.77
N ILE A 102 -8.92 5.12 -0.76
CA ILE A 102 -9.15 5.98 -1.93
C ILE A 102 -7.81 6.48 -2.47
N ILE A 103 -7.33 5.92 -3.57
CA ILE A 103 -5.92 6.05 -3.96
C ILE A 103 -5.63 7.33 -4.74
N GLY A 104 -6.39 7.64 -5.79
CA GLY A 104 -6.10 8.79 -6.67
C GLY A 104 -5.85 10.15 -5.98
N PRO A 105 -6.67 10.56 -5.01
CA PRO A 105 -6.49 11.86 -4.33
C PRO A 105 -5.45 11.83 -3.22
N LEU A 106 -4.77 10.70 -2.96
CA LEU A 106 -3.77 10.61 -1.91
C LEU A 106 -2.49 11.37 -2.29
N ASP A 107 -2.18 12.43 -1.55
CA ASP A 107 -0.91 13.14 -1.65
C ASP A 107 0.19 12.43 -0.83
N THR A 108 0.74 11.36 -1.42
CA THR A 108 1.75 10.51 -0.75
C THR A 108 3.03 11.26 -0.42
N LYS A 109 3.43 12.22 -1.27
CA LYS A 109 4.62 13.06 -1.03
C LYS A 109 4.34 14.04 0.09
N GLY A 110 3.23 14.77 0.04
CA GLY A 110 2.81 15.67 1.12
C GLY A 110 2.69 14.96 2.47
N LEU A 111 2.14 13.74 2.51
CA LEU A 111 2.02 12.95 3.74
C LEU A 111 3.39 12.61 4.34
N LEU A 112 4.33 12.15 3.52
CA LEU A 112 5.67 11.77 3.99
C LEU A 112 6.57 12.97 4.30
N LEU A 113 6.25 14.15 3.78
CA LEU A 113 6.89 15.42 4.15
C LEU A 113 6.26 16.06 5.41
N SER A 114 5.02 15.70 5.74
CA SER A 114 4.28 16.28 6.88
C SER A 114 4.20 15.39 8.11
N ALA A 115 4.33 14.06 7.93
CA ALA A 115 4.26 13.08 9.00
C ALA A 115 5.45 12.12 8.95
N SER A 116 5.72 11.44 10.07
CA SER A 116 6.69 10.36 10.08
C SER A 116 6.07 9.09 9.45
N LYS A 117 6.91 8.24 8.85
CA LYS A 117 6.49 6.91 8.42
C LYS A 117 5.91 6.10 9.58
N GLN A 118 6.43 6.29 10.79
CA GLN A 118 5.95 5.61 11.99
C GLN A 118 4.53 6.02 12.36
N ASP A 119 4.17 7.29 12.23
CA ASP A 119 2.80 7.75 12.51
C ASP A 119 1.79 7.22 11.48
N LEU A 120 2.19 7.16 10.20
CA LEU A 120 1.38 6.54 9.14
C LEU A 120 1.14 5.06 9.42
N LEU A 121 2.21 4.31 9.74
CA LEU A 121 2.11 2.90 10.10
C LEU A 121 1.28 2.69 11.37
N ARG A 122 1.48 3.51 12.41
CA ARG A 122 0.70 3.45 13.66
C ARG A 122 -0.77 3.75 13.42
N THR A 123 -1.09 4.67 12.51
CA THR A 123 -2.48 4.93 12.08
C THR A 123 -3.10 3.70 11.42
N LYS A 124 -2.40 3.06 10.48
CA LYS A 124 -2.90 1.83 9.86
C LYS A 124 -3.02 0.66 10.85
N MET A 125 -2.15 0.55 11.85
CA MET A 125 -2.30 -0.41 12.96
C MET A 125 -3.55 -0.11 13.78
N ARG A 126 -3.80 1.17 14.10
CA ARG A 126 -5.01 1.61 14.80
C ARG A 126 -6.27 1.26 14.01
N ASP A 127 -6.26 1.46 12.70
CA ASP A 127 -7.38 1.13 11.81
C ASP A 127 -7.67 -0.38 11.83
N CYS A 128 -6.64 -1.22 11.84
CA CYS A 128 -6.79 -2.68 11.98
C CYS A 128 -7.45 -3.06 13.31
N GLU A 129 -7.00 -2.47 14.43
CA GLU A 129 -7.61 -2.73 15.74
C GLU A 129 -9.05 -2.22 15.84
N LEU A 130 -9.37 -1.08 15.22
CA LEU A 130 -10.75 -0.60 15.11
C LEU A 130 -11.63 -1.58 14.33
N LEU A 131 -11.14 -2.12 13.21
CA LEU A 131 -11.84 -3.13 12.43
C LEU A 131 -12.04 -4.43 13.21
N LEU A 132 -11.05 -4.88 13.99
CA LEU A 132 -11.19 -6.06 14.86
C LEU A 132 -12.21 -5.84 15.98
N ARG A 133 -12.23 -4.65 16.60
CA ARG A 133 -13.27 -4.28 17.57
C ARG A 133 -14.65 -4.28 16.93
N GLU A 134 -14.74 -3.80 15.69
CA GLU A 134 -15.98 -3.80 14.95
C GLU A 134 -16.45 -5.21 14.60
N CYS A 135 -15.54 -6.12 14.22
CA CYS A 135 -15.81 -7.54 14.08
C CYS A 135 -16.37 -8.18 15.37
N ALA A 136 -15.80 -7.84 16.54
CA ALA A 136 -16.33 -8.30 17.82
C ALA A 136 -17.74 -7.77 18.07
N ARG A 137 -17.97 -6.46 17.87
CA ARG A 137 -19.30 -5.84 17.99
C ARG A 137 -20.33 -6.46 17.05
N GLN A 138 -19.93 -6.76 15.82
CA GLN A 138 -20.78 -7.43 14.84
C GLN A 138 -21.06 -8.87 15.27
N THR A 139 -20.08 -9.60 15.82
CA THR A 139 -20.31 -10.95 16.36
C THR A 139 -21.45 -10.99 17.36
N ASP A 140 -21.45 -10.05 18.31
CA ASP A 140 -22.51 -9.94 19.32
C ASP A 140 -23.86 -9.58 18.69
N LYS A 141 -23.85 -8.64 17.73
CA LYS A 141 -25.07 -8.16 17.07
C LYS A 141 -25.76 -9.22 16.22
N VAL A 142 -24.98 -10.00 15.46
CA VAL A 142 -25.54 -10.98 14.50
C VAL A 142 -25.60 -12.40 15.05
N GLY A 143 -25.07 -12.65 16.26
CA GLY A 143 -25.08 -13.97 16.91
C GLY A 143 -24.23 -15.04 16.21
N LYS A 144 -23.31 -14.63 15.31
CA LYS A 144 -22.39 -15.51 14.59
C LYS A 144 -21.00 -14.87 14.58
N LYS A 145 -19.93 -15.66 14.61
CA LYS A 145 -18.55 -15.13 14.61
C LYS A 145 -18.28 -14.33 13.34
N VAL A 146 -17.92 -13.07 13.51
CA VAL A 146 -17.37 -12.18 12.49
C VAL A 146 -15.91 -11.91 12.88
N GLU A 147 -14.98 -12.36 12.04
CA GLU A 147 -13.53 -12.21 12.29
C GLU A 147 -12.76 -11.72 11.05
N THR A 148 -13.48 -11.36 9.98
CA THR A 148 -12.88 -10.96 8.71
C THR A 148 -13.48 -9.67 8.17
N ILE A 149 -12.74 -9.01 7.28
CA ILE A 149 -13.09 -7.70 6.71
C ILE A 149 -13.14 -7.74 5.19
N THR A 150 -14.02 -6.91 4.60
CA THR A 150 -14.06 -6.67 3.16
C THR A 150 -13.39 -5.33 2.87
N LEU A 151 -12.45 -5.31 1.91
CA LEU A 151 -11.78 -4.09 1.46
C LEU A 151 -12.30 -3.67 0.09
N ILE A 152 -12.57 -2.38 -0.08
CA ILE A 152 -12.84 -1.74 -1.37
C ILE A 152 -11.69 -0.77 -1.65
N TYR A 153 -10.90 -1.11 -2.65
CA TYR A 153 -9.73 -0.37 -3.10
C TYR A 153 -10.09 0.45 -4.33
N ASP A 154 -10.31 1.74 -4.14
CA ASP A 154 -10.63 2.66 -5.22
C ASP A 154 -9.34 3.18 -5.88
N CYS A 155 -9.03 2.59 -7.04
CA CYS A 155 -7.84 2.93 -7.81
C CYS A 155 -8.08 4.00 -8.86
N GLU A 156 -9.25 4.65 -8.90
CA GLU A 156 -9.46 5.79 -9.80
C GLU A 156 -8.41 6.87 -9.51
N GLY A 157 -7.76 7.38 -10.55
CA GLY A 157 -6.69 8.37 -10.41
C GLY A 157 -5.34 7.81 -9.96
N LEU A 158 -5.18 6.49 -9.80
CA LEU A 158 -3.86 5.87 -9.60
C LEU A 158 -2.92 6.24 -10.77
N GLY A 159 -1.99 7.15 -10.49
CA GLY A 159 -0.97 7.63 -11.41
C GLY A 159 0.45 7.46 -10.90
N LEU A 160 1.41 7.94 -11.69
CA LEU A 160 2.85 7.83 -11.44
C LEU A 160 3.29 8.42 -10.09
N LYS A 161 2.60 9.46 -9.58
CA LYS A 161 2.85 10.06 -8.26
C LYS A 161 2.82 9.04 -7.11
N HIS A 162 2.04 7.97 -7.24
CA HIS A 162 1.93 6.92 -6.22
C HIS A 162 3.08 5.90 -6.28
N LEU A 163 3.90 5.92 -7.34
CA LEU A 163 5.04 5.01 -7.52
C LEU A 163 6.36 5.60 -6.99
N TRP A 164 6.29 6.78 -6.36
CA TRP A 164 7.41 7.40 -5.67
C TRP A 164 7.98 6.43 -4.62
N LYS A 165 9.30 6.19 -4.66
CA LYS A 165 9.93 5.08 -3.93
C LYS A 165 9.63 5.09 -2.42
N PRO A 166 9.75 6.21 -1.69
CA PRO A 166 9.41 6.28 -0.27
C PRO A 166 7.95 5.92 0.02
N ALA A 167 7.01 6.28 -0.86
CA ALA A 167 5.60 5.92 -0.71
C ALA A 167 5.38 4.42 -0.89
N VAL A 168 5.99 3.82 -1.91
CA VAL A 168 5.92 2.38 -2.16
C VAL A 168 6.54 1.58 -1.02
N GLU A 169 7.68 2.03 -0.48
CA GLU A 169 8.35 1.41 0.66
C GLU A 169 7.49 1.50 1.93
N ALA A 170 6.95 2.69 2.25
CA ALA A 170 6.07 2.87 3.40
C ALA A 170 4.81 1.99 3.30
N TYR A 171 4.23 1.87 2.11
CA TYR A 171 3.07 1.01 1.88
C TYR A 171 3.43 -0.48 1.93
N GLY A 172 4.61 -0.87 1.42
CA GLY A 172 5.14 -2.23 1.56
C GLY A 172 5.34 -2.63 3.02
N GLU A 173 5.87 -1.74 3.85
CA GLU A 173 5.99 -1.97 5.31
C GLU A 173 4.63 -2.14 5.98
N PHE A 174 3.62 -1.37 5.59
CA PHE A 174 2.25 -1.57 6.04
C PHE A 174 1.73 -2.97 5.67
N LEU A 175 1.91 -3.41 4.44
CA LEU A 175 1.45 -4.73 3.98
C LEU A 175 2.16 -5.86 4.73
N CYS A 176 3.49 -5.78 4.91
CA CYS A 176 4.22 -6.74 5.72
C CYS A 176 3.69 -6.79 7.16
N MET A 177 3.48 -5.61 7.76
CA MET A 177 2.90 -5.52 9.11
C MET A 177 1.51 -6.18 9.16
N PHE A 178 0.66 -5.94 8.16
CA PHE A 178 -0.67 -6.55 8.07
C PHE A 178 -0.61 -8.08 7.98
N GLU A 179 0.21 -8.62 7.08
CA GLU A 179 0.38 -10.07 6.86
C GLU A 179 0.98 -10.78 8.07
N GLU A 180 1.87 -10.13 8.80
CA GLU A 180 2.53 -10.69 9.98
C GLU A 180 1.65 -10.67 11.24
N ASN A 181 0.76 -9.68 11.39
CA ASN A 181 0.06 -9.41 12.65
C ASN A 181 -1.46 -9.60 12.57
N TYR A 182 -2.04 -9.58 11.37
CA TYR A 182 -3.48 -9.75 11.16
C TYR A 182 -3.78 -10.91 10.19
N PRO A 183 -3.17 -12.10 10.38
CA PRO A 183 -3.40 -13.24 9.50
C PRO A 183 -4.87 -13.63 9.45
N GLU A 184 -5.30 -14.17 8.30
CA GLU A 184 -6.66 -14.69 8.08
C GLU A 184 -7.79 -13.67 8.33
N THR A 185 -7.47 -12.37 8.41
CA THR A 185 -8.45 -11.30 8.67
C THR A 185 -9.07 -10.77 7.38
N LEU A 186 -8.37 -10.83 6.24
CA LEU A 186 -8.94 -10.41 4.97
C LEU A 186 -9.97 -11.46 4.50
N LYS A 187 -11.20 -11.01 4.21
CA LYS A 187 -12.22 -11.81 3.53
C LYS A 187 -12.06 -11.71 2.01
N ARG A 188 -12.01 -10.47 1.52
CA ARG A 188 -11.94 -10.12 0.11
C ARG A 188 -11.46 -8.68 -0.07
N LEU A 189 -10.74 -8.42 -1.15
CA LEU A 189 -10.35 -7.08 -1.58
C LEU A 189 -10.85 -6.85 -3.01
N PHE A 190 -11.74 -5.89 -3.19
CA PHE A 190 -12.23 -5.47 -4.50
C PHE A 190 -11.42 -4.27 -5.00
N VAL A 191 -10.73 -4.42 -6.12
CA VAL A 191 -10.12 -3.28 -6.80
C VAL A 191 -11.13 -2.73 -7.81
N VAL A 192 -11.51 -1.47 -7.65
CA VAL A 192 -12.45 -0.79 -8.55
C VAL A 192 -11.74 0.32 -9.33
N LYS A 193 -12.24 0.59 -10.55
CA LYS A 193 -11.77 1.69 -11.40
C LYS A 193 -10.24 1.68 -11.63
N ALA A 194 -9.64 0.50 -11.72
CA ALA A 194 -8.21 0.33 -11.92
C ALA A 194 -7.76 0.86 -13.31
N PRO A 195 -6.80 1.79 -13.38
CA PRO A 195 -6.28 2.29 -14.64
C PRO A 195 -5.24 1.34 -15.24
N LYS A 196 -4.79 1.62 -16.48
CA LYS A 196 -3.75 0.85 -17.18
C LYS A 196 -2.43 0.72 -16.40
N LEU A 197 -2.16 1.65 -15.47
CA LEU A 197 -0.98 1.62 -14.60
C LEU A 197 -1.07 0.57 -13.47
N PHE A 198 -2.27 0.06 -13.17
CA PHE A 198 -2.49 -0.85 -12.04
C PHE A 198 -1.58 -2.09 -12.03
N PRO A 199 -1.32 -2.80 -13.16
CA PRO A 199 -0.43 -3.96 -13.14
C PRO A 199 0.99 -3.63 -12.67
N VAL A 200 1.52 -2.44 -13.03
CA VAL A 200 2.84 -1.98 -12.57
C VAL A 200 2.81 -1.73 -11.06
N ALA A 201 1.82 -0.98 -10.58
CA ALA A 201 1.66 -0.70 -9.16
C ALA A 201 1.49 -1.99 -8.33
N TYR A 202 0.66 -2.92 -8.82
CA TYR A 202 0.43 -4.21 -8.16
C TYR A 202 1.71 -5.04 -8.09
N ASN A 203 2.51 -5.09 -9.17
CA ASN A 203 3.78 -5.82 -9.17
C ASN A 203 4.81 -5.26 -8.19
N LEU A 204 4.78 -3.96 -7.88
CA LEU A 204 5.65 -3.36 -6.87
C LEU A 204 5.30 -3.79 -5.45
N ILE A 205 4.00 -4.02 -5.16
CA ILE A 205 3.53 -4.36 -3.82
C ILE A 205 3.30 -5.86 -3.61
N LYS A 206 3.16 -6.62 -4.71
CA LYS A 206 2.93 -8.07 -4.72
C LYS A 206 3.94 -8.84 -3.86
N PRO A 207 5.25 -8.54 -3.84
CA PRO A 207 6.21 -9.24 -2.98
C PRO A 207 5.88 -9.23 -1.49
N PHE A 208 5.12 -8.22 -1.02
CA PHE A 208 4.73 -8.09 0.38
C PHE A 208 3.42 -8.81 0.73
N LEU A 209 2.72 -9.36 -0.27
CA LEU A 209 1.43 -10.05 -0.09
C LEU A 209 1.61 -11.56 0.00
N SER A 210 0.90 -12.19 0.94
CA SER A 210 0.83 -13.66 1.02
C SER A 210 0.00 -14.25 -0.12
N GLU A 211 0.19 -15.54 -0.40
CA GLU A 211 -0.63 -16.25 -1.39
C GLU A 211 -2.13 -16.26 -1.02
N ASP A 212 -2.46 -16.25 0.26
CA ASP A 212 -3.84 -16.15 0.74
C ASP A 212 -4.46 -14.80 0.37
N THR A 213 -3.77 -13.69 0.68
CA THR A 213 -4.21 -12.35 0.30
C THR A 213 -4.34 -12.20 -1.21
N ARG A 214 -3.36 -12.67 -2.00
CA ARG A 214 -3.39 -12.60 -3.47
C ARG A 214 -4.62 -13.30 -4.06
N LYS A 215 -5.03 -14.44 -3.50
CA LYS A 215 -6.24 -15.17 -3.94
C LYS A 215 -7.54 -14.45 -3.60
N LYS A 216 -7.53 -13.53 -2.64
CA LYS A 216 -8.69 -12.75 -2.18
C LYS A 216 -8.84 -11.41 -2.91
N ILE A 217 -7.87 -11.03 -3.75
CA ILE A 217 -7.92 -9.82 -4.57
C ILE A 217 -8.76 -10.09 -5.82
N MET A 218 -9.77 -9.25 -6.04
CA MET A 218 -10.65 -9.28 -7.20
C MET A 218 -10.60 -7.94 -7.92
N VAL A 219 -10.01 -7.92 -9.11
CA VAL A 219 -9.98 -6.72 -9.96
C VAL A 219 -11.26 -6.65 -10.77
N LEU A 220 -12.07 -5.62 -10.54
CA LEU A 220 -13.39 -5.48 -11.15
C LEU A 220 -13.33 -4.65 -12.44
N GLY A 221 -14.18 -5.02 -13.39
CA GLY A 221 -14.33 -4.32 -14.68
C GLY A 221 -15.34 -3.17 -14.63
N ALA A 222 -15.91 -2.83 -15.79
CA ALA A 222 -16.83 -1.70 -15.94
C ALA A 222 -18.10 -1.81 -15.06
N ASN A 223 -18.57 -3.04 -14.79
CA ASN A 223 -19.75 -3.31 -13.97
C ASN A 223 -19.44 -3.42 -12.46
N TRP A 224 -18.37 -2.78 -11.98
CA TRP A 224 -17.91 -2.90 -10.59
C TRP A 224 -19.01 -2.57 -9.57
N LYS A 225 -19.88 -1.59 -9.82
CA LYS A 225 -21.01 -1.25 -8.93
C LYS A 225 -21.97 -2.43 -8.75
N GLU A 226 -22.38 -3.07 -9.84
CA GLU A 226 -23.26 -4.24 -9.81
C GLU A 226 -22.62 -5.40 -9.05
N VAL A 227 -21.31 -5.60 -9.22
CA VAL A 227 -20.58 -6.66 -8.51
C VAL A 227 -20.52 -6.35 -7.01
N LEU A 228 -20.23 -5.11 -6.59
CA LEU A 228 -20.23 -4.73 -5.18
C LEU A 228 -21.59 -5.00 -4.52
N LEU A 229 -22.69 -4.69 -5.20
CA LEU A 229 -24.06 -4.94 -4.71
C LEU A 229 -24.40 -6.43 -4.51
N LYS A 230 -23.64 -7.35 -5.11
CA LYS A 230 -23.77 -8.80 -4.83
C LYS A 230 -23.18 -9.19 -3.47
N TYR A 231 -22.38 -8.32 -2.86
CA TYR A 231 -21.67 -8.60 -1.61
C TYR A 231 -22.03 -7.63 -0.49
N VAL A 232 -22.46 -6.42 -0.81
CA VAL A 232 -22.83 -5.38 0.16
C VAL A 232 -24.25 -4.91 -0.15
N SER A 233 -25.11 -4.89 0.85
CA SER A 233 -26.49 -4.39 0.69
C SER A 233 -26.49 -2.91 0.25
N PRO A 234 -27.43 -2.46 -0.60
CA PRO A 234 -27.46 -1.07 -1.05
C PRO A 234 -27.47 -0.04 0.09
N ASP A 235 -28.14 -0.31 1.21
CA ASP A 235 -28.20 0.59 2.37
C ASP A 235 -26.89 0.64 3.18
N GLN A 236 -26.01 -0.35 2.97
CA GLN A 236 -24.69 -0.45 3.59
C GLN A 236 -23.55 0.08 2.69
N LEU A 237 -23.86 0.42 1.44
CA LEU A 237 -22.90 0.89 0.45
C LEU A 237 -23.15 2.38 0.13
N PRO A 238 -22.13 3.26 0.13
CA PRO A 238 -22.31 4.66 -0.28
C PRO A 238 -22.87 4.80 -1.69
N VAL A 239 -23.66 5.85 -1.93
CA VAL A 239 -24.17 6.19 -3.27
C VAL A 239 -23.04 6.33 -4.29
N GLU A 240 -21.92 6.94 -3.89
CA GLU A 240 -20.69 7.04 -4.69
C GLU A 240 -20.25 5.67 -5.26
N TYR A 241 -20.37 4.61 -4.45
CA TYR A 241 -19.98 3.24 -4.80
C TYR A 241 -21.13 2.38 -5.37
N GLY A 242 -22.29 2.98 -5.65
CA GLY A 242 -23.43 2.33 -6.30
C GLY A 242 -24.54 1.85 -5.35
N GLY A 243 -24.45 2.18 -4.05
CA GLY A 243 -25.51 1.90 -3.10
C GLY A 243 -26.47 3.09 -2.90
N THR A 244 -26.97 3.20 -1.67
CA THR A 244 -27.98 4.19 -1.24
C THR A 244 -27.59 4.91 0.05
N MET A 245 -26.49 4.54 0.70
CA MET A 245 -26.02 5.21 1.91
C MET A 245 -25.53 6.63 1.59
N THR A 246 -25.95 7.57 2.42
CA THR A 246 -25.51 8.97 2.41
C THR A 246 -25.16 9.41 3.82
N ASP A 247 -24.44 10.52 3.95
CA ASP A 247 -24.34 11.23 5.23
C ASP A 247 -25.70 11.81 5.65
N PRO A 248 -25.87 12.23 6.92
CA PRO A 248 -27.11 12.87 7.38
C PRO A 248 -27.54 14.11 6.60
N ASP A 249 -26.60 14.79 5.94
CA ASP A 249 -26.85 15.96 5.08
C ASP A 249 -27.16 15.58 3.60
N GLY A 250 -27.24 14.28 3.30
CA GLY A 250 -27.48 13.75 1.96
C GLY A 250 -26.22 13.61 1.10
N ASN A 251 -25.02 13.82 1.63
CA ASN A 251 -23.79 13.69 0.85
C ASN A 251 -23.58 12.23 0.38
N PRO A 252 -23.48 11.96 -0.94
CA PRO A 252 -23.35 10.61 -1.49
C PRO A 252 -22.02 9.92 -1.21
N LYS A 253 -21.04 10.68 -0.70
CA LYS A 253 -19.67 10.21 -0.44
C LYS A 253 -19.48 9.67 0.98
N CYS A 254 -20.45 9.82 1.87
CA CYS A 254 -20.30 9.39 3.28
C CYS A 254 -19.01 9.94 3.94
N LYS A 255 -18.71 11.23 3.74
CA LYS A 255 -17.50 11.91 4.23
C LYS A 255 -17.39 11.92 5.75
N SER A 256 -18.49 11.72 6.48
CA SER A 256 -18.43 11.52 7.93
C SER A 256 -17.68 10.24 8.34
N LYS A 257 -17.49 9.30 7.40
CA LYS A 257 -16.85 8.00 7.63
C LYS A 257 -15.65 7.73 6.72
N ILE A 258 -15.66 8.27 5.49
CA ILE A 258 -14.64 8.02 4.48
C ILE A 258 -13.89 9.32 4.20
N ASN A 259 -12.58 9.31 4.45
CA ASN A 259 -11.71 10.40 4.04
C ASN A 259 -11.34 10.25 2.55
N TYR A 260 -11.43 11.34 1.78
CA TYR A 260 -11.14 11.36 0.34
C TYR A 260 -9.77 11.95 -0.01
N GLY A 261 -8.87 12.11 0.95
CA GLY A 261 -7.55 12.69 0.77
C GLY A 261 -7.61 14.15 0.31
N GLY A 262 -6.67 14.51 -0.57
CA GLY A 262 -6.47 15.86 -1.07
C GLY A 262 -5.01 16.29 -0.94
N ASP A 263 -4.65 17.35 -1.65
CA ASP A 263 -3.31 17.93 -1.60
C ASP A 263 -3.06 18.57 -0.23
N ILE A 264 -1.91 18.25 0.38
CA ILE A 264 -1.60 18.71 1.74
C ILE A 264 -1.05 20.14 1.69
N PRO A 265 -1.64 21.08 2.46
CA PRO A 265 -1.11 22.43 2.56
C PRO A 265 0.34 22.44 3.07
N LYS A 266 1.21 23.20 2.40
CA LYS A 266 2.65 23.31 2.74
C LYS A 266 2.92 23.70 4.20
N LYS A 267 1.97 24.35 4.89
CA LYS A 267 2.07 24.65 6.33
C LYS A 267 2.24 23.42 7.23
N TYR A 268 1.84 22.22 6.75
CA TYR A 268 2.01 20.97 7.49
C TYR A 268 3.39 20.33 7.26
N TYR A 269 4.19 20.83 6.31
CA TYR A 269 5.45 20.19 5.95
C TYR A 269 6.46 20.42 7.06
N VAL A 270 7.04 19.34 7.58
CA VAL A 270 8.07 19.36 8.62
C VAL A 270 9.46 19.06 8.07
N ARG A 271 9.54 18.73 6.79
CA ARG A 271 10.77 18.48 6.03
C ARG A 271 10.54 18.75 4.55
N ASP A 272 11.60 19.15 3.84
CA ASP A 272 11.55 19.40 2.39
C ASP A 272 11.88 18.14 1.56
N GLN A 273 12.52 17.15 2.20
CA GLN A 273 12.94 15.91 1.56
C GLN A 273 12.91 14.71 2.51
N VAL A 274 12.84 13.51 1.93
CA VAL A 274 13.02 12.24 2.64
C VAL A 274 14.44 11.74 2.36
N LYS A 275 15.21 11.40 3.40
CA LYS A 275 16.56 10.86 3.23
C LYS A 275 16.51 9.56 2.44
N GLN A 276 17.30 9.46 1.37
CA GLN A 276 17.40 8.28 0.52
C GLN A 276 18.86 7.93 0.23
N GLN A 277 19.12 6.63 0.06
CA GLN A 277 20.42 6.13 -0.39
C GLN A 277 20.40 5.96 -1.91
N TYR A 278 21.48 6.36 -2.57
CA TYR A 278 21.67 6.24 -4.01
C TYR A 278 22.47 4.98 -4.34
N GLU A 279 22.05 4.28 -5.40
CA GLU A 279 22.69 3.04 -5.85
C GLU A 279 24.07 3.27 -6.48
N HIS A 280 24.23 4.42 -7.15
CA HIS A 280 25.46 4.79 -7.83
C HIS A 280 25.87 6.22 -7.49
N SER A 281 27.19 6.43 -7.41
CA SER A 281 27.82 7.75 -7.37
C SER A 281 28.88 7.79 -8.46
N VAL A 282 28.84 8.81 -9.30
CA VAL A 282 29.70 8.94 -10.47
C VAL A 282 30.32 10.33 -10.53
N GLN A 283 31.61 10.40 -10.86
CA GLN A 283 32.28 11.66 -11.14
C GLN A 283 32.20 11.99 -12.64
N ILE A 284 31.70 13.18 -12.97
CA ILE A 284 31.55 13.64 -14.36
C ILE A 284 32.45 14.85 -14.56
N SER A 285 33.46 14.71 -15.41
CA SER A 285 34.32 15.83 -15.80
C SER A 285 33.52 16.93 -16.51
N ARG A 286 33.98 18.18 -16.40
CA ARG A 286 33.35 19.33 -17.04
C ARG A 286 33.14 19.11 -18.55
N GLY A 287 31.92 19.35 -19.03
CA GLY A 287 31.55 19.16 -20.44
C GLY A 287 31.33 17.70 -20.88
N SER A 288 31.55 16.72 -20.01
CA SER A 288 31.31 15.30 -20.27
C SER A 288 29.88 14.88 -19.89
N SER A 289 29.49 13.66 -20.28
CA SER A 289 28.19 13.07 -19.94
C SER A 289 28.36 11.63 -19.47
N HIS A 290 27.56 11.21 -18.49
CA HIS A 290 27.38 9.82 -18.12
C HIS A 290 26.06 9.29 -18.69
N GLN A 291 26.04 8.05 -19.18
CA GLN A 291 24.85 7.44 -19.76
C GLN A 291 24.58 6.09 -19.12
N VAL A 292 23.33 5.86 -18.73
CA VAL A 292 22.82 4.54 -18.32
C VAL A 292 21.84 4.06 -19.39
N GLU A 293 21.98 2.81 -19.81
CA GLU A 293 21.14 2.20 -20.84
C GLU A 293 20.27 1.10 -20.23
N TYR A 294 18.97 1.10 -20.55
CA TYR A 294 18.04 0.04 -20.18
C TYR A 294 17.32 -0.48 -21.42
N GLU A 295 17.38 -1.78 -21.63
CA GLU A 295 16.61 -2.44 -22.68
C GLU A 295 15.16 -2.64 -22.24
N ILE A 296 14.23 -1.95 -22.90
CA ILE A 296 12.79 -2.08 -22.68
C ILE A 296 12.28 -3.23 -23.55
N LEU A 297 12.20 -4.40 -22.93
CA LEU A 297 11.72 -5.62 -23.59
C LEU A 297 10.20 -5.61 -23.83
N PHE A 298 9.44 -4.94 -22.94
CA PHE A 298 7.99 -4.95 -22.98
C PHE A 298 7.41 -3.54 -22.74
N PRO A 299 6.49 -3.07 -23.61
CA PRO A 299 5.74 -1.84 -23.39
C PRO A 299 4.93 -1.86 -22.09
N GLY A 300 4.73 -0.67 -21.52
CA GLY A 300 3.92 -0.45 -20.32
C GLY A 300 4.68 -0.54 -19.00
N CYS A 301 5.99 -0.82 -19.03
CA CYS A 301 6.83 -0.70 -17.83
C CYS A 301 7.04 0.77 -17.44
N VAL A 302 7.40 1.01 -16.18
CA VAL A 302 7.69 2.37 -15.68
C VAL A 302 9.16 2.49 -15.37
N LEU A 303 9.76 3.45 -16.03
CA LEU A 303 11.10 3.92 -15.80
C LEU A 303 11.08 4.92 -14.64
N ARG A 304 11.91 4.73 -13.62
CA ARG A 304 11.98 5.60 -12.44
C ARG A 304 13.43 5.99 -12.16
N TRP A 305 13.65 7.26 -11.86
CA TRP A 305 14.98 7.78 -11.52
C TRP A 305 14.90 8.75 -10.35
N GLN A 306 16.04 8.90 -9.70
CA GLN A 306 16.29 9.95 -8.74
C GLN A 306 17.79 10.27 -8.75
N PHE A 307 18.15 11.55 -8.70
CA PHE A 307 19.54 11.97 -8.65
C PHE A 307 19.73 13.22 -7.80
N MET A 308 20.97 13.37 -7.30
CA MET A 308 21.49 14.58 -6.67
C MET A 308 22.85 14.90 -7.29
N SER A 309 23.21 16.17 -7.31
CA SER A 309 24.54 16.62 -7.73
C SER A 309 25.08 17.67 -6.77
N ASP A 310 26.34 17.52 -6.37
CA ASP A 310 26.97 18.50 -5.50
C ASP A 310 27.35 19.76 -6.29
N GLY A 311 27.09 20.93 -5.68
CA GLY A 311 27.65 22.21 -6.06
C GLY A 311 27.01 22.95 -7.25
N SER A 312 26.56 22.28 -8.29
CA SER A 312 25.99 22.96 -9.47
C SER A 312 24.87 22.18 -10.15
N ASP A 313 24.12 22.88 -10.98
CA ASP A 313 23.05 22.30 -11.79
C ASP A 313 23.58 21.19 -12.71
N ILE A 314 22.77 20.17 -12.93
CA ILE A 314 23.08 19.05 -13.82
C ILE A 314 22.06 18.99 -14.96
N GLY A 315 22.54 18.67 -16.15
CA GLY A 315 21.68 18.37 -17.29
C GLY A 315 21.14 16.95 -17.19
N PHE A 316 19.84 16.74 -17.34
CA PHE A 316 19.25 15.41 -17.36
C PHE A 316 18.20 15.32 -18.46
N GLY A 317 18.16 14.19 -19.18
CA GLY A 317 17.14 13.88 -20.18
C GLY A 317 17.02 12.38 -20.41
N ILE A 318 16.03 11.97 -21.20
CA ILE A 318 15.74 10.56 -21.54
C ILE A 318 15.53 10.45 -23.04
N PHE A 319 16.20 9.48 -23.66
CA PHE A 319 16.24 9.30 -25.10
C PHE A 319 16.04 7.83 -25.44
N LEU A 320 15.33 7.54 -26.54
CA LEU A 320 15.16 6.19 -27.06
C LEU A 320 16.12 5.98 -28.24
N LYS A 321 16.95 4.94 -28.18
CA LYS A 321 17.82 4.57 -29.29
C LYS A 321 17.00 4.16 -30.50
N THR A 322 17.47 4.58 -31.67
CA THR A 322 16.92 4.17 -32.97
C THR A 322 17.66 2.95 -33.54
N LYS A 323 18.86 2.62 -33.02
CA LYS A 323 19.70 1.48 -33.45
C LYS A 323 20.30 0.73 -32.25
N VAL A 324 20.30 -0.61 -32.32
CA VAL A 324 20.87 -1.50 -31.29
C VAL A 324 22.40 -1.59 -31.47
N GLY A 325 23.16 -1.48 -30.37
CA GLY A 325 24.60 -1.82 -30.34
C GLY A 325 25.62 -0.68 -30.33
N GLU A 326 25.33 0.50 -30.88
CA GLU A 326 26.29 1.62 -30.93
C GLU A 326 25.94 2.78 -29.97
N ARG A 327 26.97 3.51 -29.51
CA ARG A 327 26.80 4.73 -28.70
C ARG A 327 26.36 5.87 -29.62
N GLN A 328 25.04 6.08 -29.72
CA GLN A 328 24.48 7.21 -30.46
C GLN A 328 24.66 8.54 -29.72
N ARG A 329 24.71 9.66 -30.46
CA ARG A 329 24.64 11.02 -29.87
C ARG A 329 23.18 11.37 -29.57
N ALA A 330 22.95 12.31 -28.65
CA ALA A 330 21.59 12.70 -28.25
C ALA A 330 20.71 13.14 -29.44
N GLY A 331 21.27 13.88 -30.40
CA GLY A 331 20.55 14.33 -31.60
C GLY A 331 20.25 13.24 -32.65
N GLU A 332 20.72 12.01 -32.46
CA GLU A 332 20.44 10.85 -33.33
C GLU A 332 19.39 9.91 -32.71
N MET A 333 18.97 10.20 -31.48
CA MET A 333 18.00 9.43 -30.71
C MET A 333 16.66 10.16 -30.68
N THR A 334 15.58 9.42 -30.44
CA THR A 334 14.27 10.02 -30.21
C THR A 334 14.23 10.58 -28.79
N GLU A 335 13.97 11.87 -28.64
CA GLU A 335 13.77 12.48 -27.34
C GLU A 335 12.48 11.98 -26.70
N VAL A 336 12.58 11.48 -25.46
CA VAL A 336 11.43 11.03 -24.66
C VAL A 336 11.19 11.99 -23.49
N LEU A 337 12.26 12.44 -22.84
CA LEU A 337 12.28 13.57 -21.93
C LEU A 337 13.40 14.52 -22.38
N PRO A 338 13.07 15.72 -22.89
CA PRO A 338 14.07 16.68 -23.35
C PRO A 338 15.09 16.98 -22.24
N SER A 339 16.34 17.19 -22.63
CA SER A 339 17.35 17.52 -21.64
C SER A 339 17.12 18.91 -21.04
N GLN A 340 16.97 18.98 -19.72
CA GLN A 340 16.82 20.23 -18.98
C GLN A 340 17.92 20.35 -17.91
N ARG A 341 18.18 21.58 -17.45
CA ARG A 341 19.03 21.82 -16.29
C ARG A 341 18.20 21.71 -15.03
N TYR A 342 18.69 20.93 -14.08
CA TYR A 342 18.06 20.74 -12.79
C TYR A 342 18.97 21.17 -11.66
N ASN A 343 18.39 21.88 -10.69
CA ASN A 343 19.05 22.26 -9.46
C ASN A 343 18.90 21.12 -8.44
N ALA A 344 19.77 20.12 -8.56
CA ALA A 344 19.72 18.90 -7.76
C ALA A 344 20.69 18.92 -6.54
N HIS A 345 21.17 20.10 -6.13
CA HIS A 345 22.13 20.23 -5.03
C HIS A 345 21.49 20.45 -3.65
N LEU A 346 20.31 21.07 -3.60
CA LEU A 346 19.56 21.27 -2.35
C LEU A 346 18.53 20.17 -2.10
N VAL A 347 17.82 19.78 -3.16
CA VAL A 347 16.75 18.79 -3.13
C VAL A 347 16.98 17.81 -4.28
N PRO A 348 16.89 16.49 -4.05
CA PRO A 348 16.94 15.50 -5.09
C PRO A 348 15.88 15.74 -6.16
N GLU A 349 16.26 15.48 -7.39
CA GLU A 349 15.34 15.45 -8.52
C GLU A 349 14.89 14.01 -8.73
N ASP A 350 13.58 13.81 -8.79
CA ASP A 350 12.95 12.50 -8.94
C ASP A 350 11.93 12.52 -10.07
N GLY A 351 11.80 11.41 -10.78
CA GLY A 351 10.89 11.35 -11.90
C GLY A 351 10.54 9.92 -12.30
N THR A 352 9.46 9.82 -13.05
CA THR A 352 8.95 8.56 -13.60
C THR A 352 8.39 8.78 -15.00
N LEU A 353 8.45 7.73 -15.81
CA LEU A 353 7.97 7.73 -17.19
C LEU A 353 7.45 6.34 -17.54
N THR A 354 6.30 6.26 -18.20
CA THR A 354 5.82 5.00 -18.77
C THR A 354 6.47 4.78 -20.14
N CYS A 355 7.16 3.64 -20.31
CA CYS A 355 7.74 3.26 -21.59
C CYS A 355 6.64 2.71 -22.50
N SER A 356 6.23 3.49 -23.50
CA SER A 356 5.12 3.11 -24.39
C SER A 356 5.54 2.20 -25.54
N ASP A 357 6.83 2.26 -25.92
CA ASP A 357 7.40 1.51 -27.03
C ASP A 357 8.53 0.58 -26.55
N PRO A 358 8.70 -0.60 -27.17
CA PRO A 358 9.86 -1.45 -26.92
C PRO A 358 11.11 -0.83 -27.57
N GLY A 359 12.28 -0.97 -26.94
CA GLY A 359 13.53 -0.39 -27.43
C GLY A 359 14.56 -0.12 -26.33
N ILE A 360 15.73 0.42 -26.65
CA ILE A 360 16.75 0.74 -25.63
C ILE A 360 16.58 2.19 -25.19
N CYS A 361 16.14 2.39 -23.96
CA CYS A 361 15.99 3.71 -23.34
C CYS A 361 17.33 4.12 -22.69
N LYS A 362 17.73 5.36 -22.90
CA LYS A 362 18.97 5.96 -22.40
C LYS A 362 18.67 7.15 -21.51
N TYR A 363 19.41 7.24 -20.42
CA TYR A 363 19.49 8.42 -19.59
C TYR A 363 20.87 9.08 -19.72
N PRO A 364 21.03 10.16 -20.49
CA PRO A 364 22.18 11.02 -20.31
C PRO A 364 22.00 11.90 -19.06
N CYS A 365 22.84 11.67 -18.04
CA CYS A 365 23.26 12.73 -17.13
C CYS A 365 24.31 13.56 -17.88
N LEU A 366 23.91 14.71 -18.41
CA LEU A 366 24.78 15.71 -19.00
C LEU A 366 25.45 16.50 -17.87
N GLY A 367 26.77 16.37 -17.74
CA GLY A 367 27.56 17.29 -16.94
C GLY A 367 27.49 18.70 -17.51
N LEU A 368 27.67 19.69 -16.62
CA LEU A 368 27.68 21.13 -16.89
C LEU A 368 28.21 21.49 -18.28
N LYS A 369 27.29 21.78 -19.21
CA LYS A 369 27.61 22.57 -20.40
C LYS A 369 27.40 24.05 -20.05
N PRO A 370 28.42 24.91 -20.17
CA PRO A 370 28.16 26.33 -20.38
C PRO A 370 27.38 26.43 -21.71
N LEU A 371 26.22 27.08 -21.68
CA LEU A 371 25.66 27.64 -22.91
C LEU A 371 26.47 28.93 -23.12
N LEU A 372 27.22 28.97 -24.22
CA LEU A 372 27.62 30.25 -24.83
C LEU A 372 26.42 30.77 -25.63
#